data_AF-A0A9D4FW68-F1
#
_entry.id   AF-A0A9D4FW68-F1
#
_cell.length_a   1.000
_cell.length_b   1.000
_cell.length_c   1.000
_cell.angle_alpha   90.00
_cell.angle_beta   90.00
_cell.angle_gamma   90.00
#
_symmetry.space_group_name_H-M   'P 1'
#
loop_
_entity.id
_entity.type
_entity.pdbx_description
1 polymer ?
#
loop_
_entity_poly.entity_id
_entity_poly.type
_entity_poly.pdbx_seq_one_letter_code
_entity_poly.pdbx_strand_id
1 'polypeptide(L)'
;MDFLPDGRLVVVYDNKTCVILNDKLNKIGKKFVLKALPLDVCCMSDSDIVVPLNNMTICVLSVRHDGVIQEKCSFKTELQYNAVRKFDSTVMVGFAEECARKITVEGVEQEFKVFMKSGYSGSSYECCKYACIPCIQKLATFDQETNVVYLQDPEKGISKCIQFEKKIFALCQGPADTVLLFCDGEFVTMSCEGITMNKYSTDEFPVTVCANKDFSVIALSIKSDINLYKLSIE
;
A
#
# COMPACT_ATOMS: atom_id res chain seq x y z
N MET A 1 -3.58 -6.00 0.18
CA MET A 1 -4.79 -5.80 -0.65
C MET A 1 -4.75 -4.39 -1.20
N ASP A 2 -5.37 -4.12 -2.34
CA ASP A 2 -5.38 -2.77 -2.92
C ASP A 2 -6.58 -2.57 -3.86
N PHE A 3 -7.00 -1.33 -4.08
CA PHE A 3 -8.10 -1.00 -4.98
C PHE A 3 -7.63 -0.77 -6.41
N LEU A 4 -8.31 -1.42 -7.36
CA LEU A 4 -8.26 -1.01 -8.76
C LEU A 4 -8.96 0.34 -8.94
N PRO A 5 -8.58 1.14 -9.94
CA PRO A 5 -9.19 2.45 -10.17
C PRO A 5 -10.71 2.43 -10.43
N ASP A 6 -11.26 1.29 -10.83
CA ASP A 6 -12.70 1.08 -11.04
C ASP A 6 -13.46 0.64 -9.78
N GLY A 7 -12.81 0.63 -8.61
CA GLY A 7 -13.41 0.35 -7.31
C GLY A 7 -13.43 -1.13 -6.91
N ARG A 8 -12.95 -2.04 -7.78
CA ARG A 8 -12.76 -3.44 -7.42
C ARG A 8 -11.58 -3.60 -6.49
N LEU A 9 -11.65 -4.59 -5.59
CA LEU A 9 -10.59 -4.87 -4.62
C LEU A 9 -9.77 -6.07 -5.05
N VAL A 10 -8.46 -5.92 -5.07
CA VAL A 10 -7.49 -7.00 -5.29
C VAL A 10 -7.03 -7.51 -3.94
N VAL A 11 -7.17 -8.81 -3.73
CA VAL A 11 -6.87 -9.47 -2.45
C VAL A 11 -6.02 -10.70 -2.70
N VAL A 12 -5.02 -10.90 -1.83
CA VAL A 12 -4.31 -12.17 -1.75
C VAL A 12 -4.80 -12.97 -0.53
N TYR A 13 -5.42 -14.13 -0.79
CA TYR A 13 -5.86 -15.12 0.19
C TYR A 13 -4.88 -16.29 0.33
N ASP A 14 -4.98 -17.00 1.46
CA ASP A 14 -4.36 -18.31 1.73
C ASP A 14 -2.88 -18.38 1.32
N ASN A 15 -2.15 -17.29 1.57
CA ASN A 15 -0.71 -17.14 1.34
C ASN A 15 -0.21 -17.29 -0.10
N LYS A 16 -1.05 -17.56 -1.12
CA LYS A 16 -0.63 -17.68 -2.53
C LYS A 16 -1.71 -17.36 -3.56
N THR A 17 -2.92 -17.01 -3.16
CA THR A 17 -4.05 -16.92 -4.10
C THR A 17 -4.47 -15.48 -4.30
N CYS A 18 -4.26 -14.92 -5.48
CA CYS A 18 -4.79 -13.62 -5.85
C CYS A 18 -6.22 -13.76 -6.40
N VAL A 19 -7.14 -12.91 -5.92
CA VAL A 19 -8.53 -12.83 -6.40
C VAL A 19 -8.97 -11.37 -6.51
N ILE A 20 -10.02 -11.15 -7.29
CA ILE A 20 -10.69 -9.86 -7.39
C ILE A 20 -12.05 -9.95 -6.72
N LEU A 21 -12.37 -8.96 -5.89
CA LEU A 21 -13.67 -8.78 -5.26
C LEU A 21 -14.36 -7.54 -5.84
N ASN A 22 -15.68 -7.60 -5.98
CA ASN A 22 -16.49 -6.42 -6.31
C ASN A 22 -16.84 -5.58 -5.07
N ASP A 23 -17.65 -4.54 -5.27
CA ASP A 23 -18.16 -3.61 -4.25
C ASP A 23 -19.00 -4.28 -3.14
N LYS A 24 -19.46 -5.50 -3.37
CA LYS A 24 -20.18 -6.34 -2.41
C LYS A 24 -19.32 -7.46 -1.83
N LEU A 25 -17.99 -7.39 -2.01
CA LEU A 25 -17.02 -8.40 -1.61
C LEU A 25 -17.23 -9.79 -2.24
N ASN A 26 -18.01 -9.89 -3.32
CA ASN A 26 -18.16 -11.14 -4.06
C ASN A 26 -16.96 -11.34 -4.98
N LYS A 27 -16.42 -12.55 -4.99
CA LYS A 27 -15.35 -12.95 -5.92
C LYS A 27 -15.85 -12.86 -7.36
N ILE A 28 -15.07 -12.21 -8.22
CA ILE A 28 -15.30 -12.16 -9.66
C ILE A 28 -14.13 -12.81 -10.40
N GLY A 29 -14.42 -13.50 -11.50
CA GLY A 29 -13.42 -14.23 -12.27
C GLY A 29 -12.90 -15.48 -11.56
N LYS A 30 -11.75 -15.98 -12.04
CA LYS A 30 -11.06 -17.15 -11.46
C LYS A 30 -9.90 -16.70 -10.60
N LYS A 31 -9.60 -17.50 -9.57
CA LYS A 31 -8.41 -17.30 -8.74
C LYS A 31 -7.12 -17.48 -9.54
N PHE A 32 -6.10 -16.69 -9.23
CA PHE A 32 -4.74 -16.85 -9.76
C PHE A 32 -3.81 -17.34 -8.65
N VAL A 33 -3.02 -18.39 -8.94
CA VAL A 33 -2.10 -18.97 -7.97
C VAL A 33 -0.69 -18.44 -8.21
N LEU A 34 -0.15 -17.76 -7.23
CA LEU A 34 1.19 -17.20 -7.23
C LEU A 34 2.24 -18.31 -7.01
N LYS A 35 3.40 -18.12 -7.63
CA LYS A 35 4.50 -19.10 -7.61
C LYS A 35 5.23 -19.14 -6.26
N ALA A 36 5.11 -18.11 -5.44
CA ALA A 36 5.75 -17.98 -4.13
C ALA A 36 4.84 -17.20 -3.16
N LEU A 37 5.25 -17.08 -1.89
CA LEU A 37 4.48 -16.34 -0.87
C LEU A 37 4.54 -14.84 -1.22
N PRO A 38 3.40 -14.17 -1.44
CA PRO A 38 3.37 -12.74 -1.64
C PRO A 38 3.58 -12.01 -0.33
N LEU A 39 4.27 -10.88 -0.44
CA LEU A 39 4.54 -10.00 0.69
C LEU A 39 3.59 -8.79 0.68
N ASP A 40 3.11 -8.41 -0.50
CA ASP A 40 2.22 -7.27 -0.70
C ASP A 40 1.46 -7.35 -2.03
N VAL A 41 0.57 -6.40 -2.29
CA VAL A 41 -0.01 -6.16 -3.62
C VAL A 41 -0.28 -4.67 -3.81
N CYS A 42 0.05 -4.14 -4.99
CA CYS A 42 -0.20 -2.75 -5.35
C CYS A 42 -0.77 -2.63 -6.76
N CYS A 43 -1.77 -1.78 -6.95
CA CYS A 43 -2.32 -1.45 -8.26
C CYS A 43 -1.47 -0.37 -8.92
N MET A 44 -0.90 -0.67 -10.10
CA MET A 44 -0.04 0.24 -10.85
C MET A 44 -0.82 1.03 -11.90
N SER A 45 -1.76 0.40 -12.59
CA SER A 45 -2.57 1.00 -13.65
C SER A 45 -4.04 0.60 -13.51
N ASP A 46 -4.87 0.99 -14.48
CA ASP A 46 -6.30 0.62 -14.52
C ASP A 46 -6.53 -0.89 -14.59
N SER A 47 -5.51 -1.65 -15.01
CA SER A 47 -5.61 -3.09 -15.17
C SER A 47 -4.39 -3.85 -14.66
N ASP A 48 -3.33 -3.20 -14.21
CA ASP A 48 -2.12 -3.89 -13.77
C ASP A 48 -1.93 -3.81 -12.27
N ILE A 49 -1.63 -4.96 -11.68
CA ILE A 49 -1.24 -5.11 -10.29
C ILE A 49 0.15 -5.69 -10.22
N VAL A 50 0.86 -5.34 -9.16
CA VAL A 50 2.20 -5.83 -8.88
C VAL A 50 2.23 -6.51 -7.52
N VAL A 51 2.88 -7.67 -7.49
CA VAL A 51 2.95 -8.54 -6.31
C VAL A 51 4.42 -8.90 -6.07
N PRO A 52 5.08 -8.33 -5.05
CA PRO A 52 6.40 -8.79 -4.61
C PRO A 52 6.26 -10.12 -3.87
N LEU A 53 7.19 -11.04 -4.13
CA LEU A 53 7.20 -12.40 -3.62
C LEU A 53 8.44 -12.63 -2.74
N ASN A 54 8.32 -13.54 -1.78
CA ASN A 54 9.37 -13.90 -0.80
C ASN A 54 10.58 -14.67 -1.37
N ASN A 55 10.74 -14.68 -2.69
CA ASN A 55 11.85 -15.29 -3.42
C ASN A 55 12.54 -14.25 -4.31
N MET A 56 12.51 -12.97 -3.90
CA MET A 56 13.13 -11.85 -4.63
C MET A 56 12.62 -11.74 -6.06
N THR A 57 11.33 -11.97 -6.25
CA THR A 57 10.67 -11.85 -7.56
C THR A 57 9.53 -10.86 -7.43
N ILE A 58 9.41 -9.96 -8.40
CA ILE A 58 8.22 -9.15 -8.57
C ILE A 58 7.42 -9.72 -9.73
N CYS A 59 6.13 -9.96 -9.50
CA CYS A 59 5.20 -10.44 -10.50
C CYS A 59 4.25 -9.32 -10.92
N VAL A 60 4.17 -9.06 -12.22
CA VAL A 60 3.25 -8.08 -12.81
C VAL A 60 2.09 -8.86 -13.44
N LEU A 61 0.88 -8.61 -12.93
CA LEU A 61 -0.33 -9.29 -13.38
C LEU A 61 -1.26 -8.27 -14.03
N SER A 62 -1.92 -8.67 -15.10
CA SER A 62 -3.06 -7.93 -15.67
C SER A 62 -4.37 -8.48 -15.14
N VAL A 63 -5.34 -7.58 -14.95
CA VAL A 63 -6.67 -7.85 -14.43
C VAL A 63 -7.67 -7.28 -15.42
N ARG A 64 -8.45 -8.16 -16.04
CA ARG A 64 -9.53 -7.77 -16.96
C ARG A 64 -10.79 -7.38 -16.17
N HIS A 65 -11.72 -6.68 -16.81
CA HIS A 65 -13.00 -6.27 -16.18
C HIS A 65 -13.84 -7.45 -15.67
N ASP A 66 -13.76 -8.61 -16.32
CA ASP A 66 -14.43 -9.85 -15.89
C ASP A 66 -13.76 -10.54 -14.70
N GLY A 67 -12.67 -9.97 -14.17
CA GLY A 67 -11.90 -10.50 -13.04
C GLY A 67 -10.89 -11.58 -13.44
N VAL A 68 -10.68 -11.85 -14.73
CA VAL A 68 -9.61 -12.75 -15.17
C VAL A 68 -8.25 -12.09 -14.92
N ILE A 69 -7.39 -12.80 -14.20
CA ILE A 69 -6.02 -12.39 -13.89
C ILE A 69 -5.04 -13.19 -14.76
N GLN A 70 -4.06 -12.52 -15.36
CA GLN A 70 -2.99 -13.15 -16.16
C GLN A 70 -1.63 -12.56 -15.82
N GLU A 71 -0.59 -13.39 -15.81
CA GLU A 71 0.79 -12.90 -15.66
C GLU A 71 1.25 -12.21 -16.95
N LYS A 72 1.66 -10.95 -16.85
CA LYS A 72 2.30 -10.21 -17.95
C LYS A 72 3.78 -10.51 -18.01
N CYS A 73 4.45 -10.35 -16.88
CA CYS A 73 5.87 -10.64 -16.73
C CYS A 73 6.21 -10.89 -15.25
N SER A 74 7.41 -11.39 -15.03
CA SER A 74 8.03 -11.46 -13.72
C SER A 74 9.53 -11.24 -13.87
N PHE A 75 10.14 -10.56 -12.91
CA PHE A 75 11.58 -10.33 -12.91
C PHE A 75 12.13 -10.52 -11.50
N LYS A 76 13.40 -10.92 -11.44
CA LYS A 76 14.13 -11.03 -10.19
C LYS A 76 14.65 -9.66 -9.78
N THR A 77 14.67 -9.43 -8.48
CA THR A 77 15.23 -8.23 -7.88
C THR A 77 16.50 -8.53 -7.10
N GLU A 78 17.31 -7.52 -6.86
CA GLU A 78 18.52 -7.63 -6.03
C GLU A 78 18.21 -7.82 -4.55
N LEU A 79 17.04 -7.35 -4.10
CA LEU A 79 16.58 -7.42 -2.72
C LEU A 79 15.19 -8.05 -2.64
N GLN A 80 14.84 -8.58 -1.46
CA GLN A 80 13.46 -8.92 -1.16
C GLN A 80 12.71 -7.66 -0.71
N TYR A 81 11.68 -7.28 -1.46
CA TYR A 81 10.82 -6.16 -1.12
C TYR A 81 9.59 -6.64 -0.35
N ASN A 82 9.44 -6.16 0.89
CA ASN A 82 8.32 -6.50 1.77
C ASN A 82 7.07 -5.70 1.44
N ALA A 83 7.23 -4.54 0.79
CA ALA A 83 6.13 -3.74 0.26
C ALA A 83 6.51 -3.12 -1.08
N VAL A 84 5.50 -2.87 -1.92
CA VAL A 84 5.66 -2.04 -3.13
C VAL A 84 4.56 -0.99 -3.18
N ARG A 85 4.90 0.23 -3.61
CA ARG A 85 3.93 1.31 -3.80
C ARG A 85 4.09 1.94 -5.16
N LYS A 86 2.97 2.26 -5.78
CA LYS A 86 2.94 3.06 -7.01
C LYS A 86 3.61 4.41 -6.77
N PHE A 87 4.64 4.74 -7.55
CA PHE A 87 5.27 6.06 -7.55
C PHE A 87 4.67 6.94 -8.64
N ASP A 88 4.56 6.39 -9.84
CA ASP A 88 3.86 6.96 -10.98
C ASP A 88 3.29 5.84 -11.87
N SER A 89 3.03 6.10 -13.16
CA SER A 89 2.46 5.10 -14.08
C SER A 89 3.43 3.98 -14.49
N THR A 90 4.75 4.17 -14.34
CA THR A 90 5.77 3.23 -14.82
C THR A 90 6.78 2.84 -13.75
N VAL A 91 6.82 3.59 -12.64
CA VAL A 91 7.74 3.41 -11.52
C VAL A 91 6.96 3.07 -10.27
N MET A 92 7.46 2.08 -9.54
CA MET A 92 7.06 1.76 -8.18
C MET A 92 8.24 1.98 -7.23
N VAL A 93 7.92 2.06 -5.95
CA VAL A 93 8.88 2.05 -4.86
C VAL A 93 8.82 0.71 -4.17
N GLY A 94 9.91 -0.05 -4.22
CA GLY A 94 10.09 -1.24 -3.40
C GLY A 94 10.71 -0.89 -2.07
N PHE A 95 10.14 -1.38 -0.98
CA PHE A 95 10.63 -1.19 0.39
C PHE A 95 11.18 -2.51 0.91
N ALA A 96 12.46 -2.51 1.25
CA ALA A 96 13.16 -3.56 1.98
C ALA A 96 13.48 -3.06 3.39
N GLU A 97 13.96 -3.95 4.26
CA GLU A 97 14.17 -3.69 5.70
C GLU A 97 15.02 -2.42 5.97
N GLU A 98 16.05 -2.18 5.17
CA GLU A 98 17.02 -1.09 5.38
C GLU A 98 17.03 -0.03 4.28
N CYS A 99 16.25 -0.21 3.21
CA CYS A 99 16.29 0.71 2.08
C CYS A 99 15.01 0.71 1.26
N ALA A 100 14.82 1.77 0.50
CA ALA A 100 13.85 1.79 -0.59
C ALA A 100 14.57 1.89 -1.93
N ARG A 101 13.95 1.41 -3.00
CA ARG A 101 14.42 1.59 -4.38
C ARG A 101 13.28 1.95 -5.31
N LYS A 102 13.54 2.82 -6.30
CA LYS A 102 12.68 2.99 -7.47
C LYS A 102 12.86 1.74 -8.34
N ILE A 103 11.76 1.17 -8.80
CA ILE A 103 11.76 -0.03 -9.64
C ILE A 103 10.82 0.25 -10.82
N THR A 104 11.28 0.05 -12.04
CA THR A 104 10.37 0.10 -13.20
C THR A 104 9.55 -1.19 -13.29
N VAL A 105 8.42 -1.15 -13.99
CA VAL A 105 7.65 -2.38 -14.31
C VAL A 105 8.42 -3.40 -15.15
N GLU A 106 9.57 -3.02 -15.70
CA GLU A 106 10.49 -3.89 -16.44
C GLU A 106 11.62 -4.45 -15.55
N GLY A 107 11.70 -4.02 -14.28
CA GLY A 107 12.66 -4.52 -13.31
C GLY A 107 13.98 -3.77 -13.23
N VAL A 108 14.05 -2.54 -13.74
CA VAL A 108 15.23 -1.68 -13.54
C VAL A 108 15.15 -1.09 -12.14
N GLU A 109 16.18 -1.34 -11.32
CA GLU A 109 16.26 -0.88 -9.94
C GLU A 109 17.20 0.32 -9.80
N GLN A 110 16.78 1.31 -9.01
CA GLN A 110 17.58 2.48 -8.65
C GLN A 110 17.38 2.82 -7.18
N GLU A 111 18.47 2.93 -6.43
CA GLU A 111 18.45 3.31 -5.02
C GLU A 111 18.05 4.78 -4.83
N PHE A 112 17.31 5.09 -3.74
CA PHE A 112 17.14 6.48 -3.32
C PHE A 112 18.39 6.96 -2.60
N LYS A 113 18.85 8.16 -2.95
CA LYS A 113 20.03 8.76 -2.31
C LYS A 113 19.83 9.04 -0.82
N VAL A 114 18.60 9.34 -0.43
CA VAL A 114 18.26 9.75 0.94
C VAL A 114 16.94 9.09 1.32
N PHE A 115 17.01 7.89 1.90
CA PHE A 115 15.87 7.22 2.50
C PHE A 115 16.11 7.06 3.99
N MET A 116 15.27 7.67 4.83
CA MET A 116 15.34 7.38 6.26
C MET A 116 14.55 6.11 6.56
N LYS A 117 15.24 5.14 7.15
CA LYS A 117 14.63 3.97 7.77
C LYS A 117 13.72 4.43 8.91
N SER A 118 12.51 3.89 9.02
CA SER A 118 11.76 3.97 10.27
C SER A 118 12.58 3.25 11.36
N GLY A 119 12.81 3.89 12.52
CA GLY A 119 13.66 3.35 13.59
C GLY A 119 13.19 2.02 14.20
N TYR A 120 12.05 1.48 13.77
CA TYR A 120 11.43 0.29 14.34
C TYR A 120 11.90 -1.02 13.69
N SER A 121 12.64 -1.83 14.45
CA SER A 121 12.97 -3.23 14.13
C SER A 121 11.93 -4.18 14.74
N GLY A 122 10.72 -4.24 14.17
CA GLY A 122 9.64 -5.09 14.67
C GLY A 122 9.08 -6.00 13.59
N SER A 123 8.96 -7.28 13.92
CA SER A 123 8.70 -8.44 13.06
C SER A 123 7.26 -8.62 12.53
N SER A 124 6.39 -7.60 12.62
CA SER A 124 4.99 -7.74 12.18
C SER A 124 4.74 -6.99 10.87
N TYR A 125 4.54 -7.78 9.80
CA TYR A 125 3.90 -7.49 8.51
C TYR A 125 3.90 -6.02 8.05
N GLU A 126 4.83 -5.70 7.16
CA GLU A 126 5.25 -4.33 6.79
C GLU A 126 4.41 -3.67 5.68
N CYS A 127 3.39 -4.36 5.17
CA CYS A 127 2.60 -3.95 4.01
C CYS A 127 1.68 -2.73 4.27
N CYS A 128 1.70 -2.12 5.46
CA CYS A 128 0.96 -0.89 5.77
C CYS A 128 1.83 0.16 6.47
N LYS A 129 3.16 0.09 6.37
CA LYS A 129 4.08 1.10 6.93
C LYS A 129 4.41 2.22 5.96
N TYR A 130 4.15 2.00 4.68
CA TYR A 130 4.60 2.86 3.59
C TYR A 130 3.41 3.32 2.77
N ALA A 131 3.39 4.61 2.45
CA ALA A 131 2.52 5.16 1.43
C ALA A 131 3.37 5.95 0.44
N CYS A 132 2.98 5.90 -0.83
CA CYS A 132 3.47 6.83 -1.82
C CYS A 132 2.32 7.77 -2.17
N ILE A 133 2.64 9.04 -2.44
CA ILE A 133 1.70 10.08 -2.83
C ILE A 133 2.05 10.47 -4.27
N PRO A 134 1.53 9.76 -5.28
CA PRO A 134 2.04 9.82 -6.65
C PRO A 134 1.98 11.22 -7.28
N CYS A 135 0.94 12.01 -6.96
CA CYS A 135 0.71 13.31 -7.59
C CYS A 135 1.77 14.37 -7.23
N ILE A 136 2.49 14.18 -6.12
CA ILE A 136 3.55 15.07 -5.66
C ILE A 136 4.87 14.34 -5.44
N GLN A 137 4.92 13.05 -5.80
CA GLN A 137 6.11 12.20 -5.74
C GLN A 137 6.77 12.18 -4.34
N LYS A 138 5.97 12.23 -3.28
CA LYS A 138 6.44 12.11 -1.89
C LYS A 138 6.19 10.71 -1.36
N LEU A 139 7.01 10.29 -0.41
CA LEU A 139 6.83 9.07 0.37
C LEU A 139 6.40 9.44 1.78
N ALA A 140 5.60 8.58 2.39
CA ALA A 140 5.25 8.68 3.79
C ALA A 140 5.59 7.36 4.48
N THR A 141 6.24 7.45 5.63
CA THR A 141 6.50 6.35 6.55
C THR A 141 6.12 6.75 7.96
N PHE A 142 5.96 5.79 8.86
CA PHE A 142 5.79 6.10 10.27
C PHE A 142 6.69 5.24 11.16
N ASP A 143 6.95 5.76 12.35
CA ASP A 143 7.57 5.04 13.45
C ASP A 143 6.51 4.83 14.55
N GLN A 144 6.31 3.56 14.89
CA GLN A 144 5.31 3.12 15.84
C GLN A 144 5.73 3.31 17.31
N GLU A 145 7.02 3.42 17.60
CA GLU A 145 7.52 3.67 18.96
C GLU A 145 7.37 5.14 19.32
N THR A 146 7.71 6.01 18.37
CA THR A 146 7.66 7.46 18.56
C THR A 146 6.34 8.06 18.10
N ASN A 147 5.48 7.33 17.40
CA ASN A 147 4.23 7.83 16.79
C ASN A 147 4.46 9.02 15.85
N VAL A 148 5.59 9.01 15.13
CA VAL A 148 5.96 10.06 14.18
C VAL A 148 5.72 9.58 12.75
N VAL A 149 5.07 10.42 11.95
CA VAL A 149 5.00 10.26 10.49
C VAL A 149 6.09 11.09 9.85
N TYR A 150 6.87 10.46 8.97
CA TYR A 150 7.90 11.11 8.19
C TYR A 150 7.42 11.26 6.74
N LEU A 151 7.34 12.50 6.28
CA LEU A 151 7.13 12.81 4.87
C LEU A 151 8.48 13.04 4.21
N GLN A 152 8.79 12.25 3.19
CA GLN A 152 10.08 12.21 2.53
C GLN A 152 9.95 12.64 1.07
N ASP A 153 10.84 13.53 0.66
CA ASP A 153 11.16 13.80 -0.74
C ASP A 153 12.25 12.81 -1.15
N PRO A 154 12.01 11.94 -2.15
CA PRO A 154 12.98 11.00 -2.69
C PRO A 154 14.41 11.51 -2.92
N GLU A 155 14.54 12.79 -3.27
CA GLU A 155 15.82 13.40 -3.65
C GLU A 155 16.42 14.22 -2.51
N LYS A 156 15.59 14.70 -1.57
CA LYS A 156 16.02 15.59 -0.47
C LYS A 156 15.97 14.94 0.92
N GLY A 157 15.40 13.73 1.04
CA GLY A 157 15.18 13.05 2.30
C GLY A 157 13.95 13.58 3.04
N ILE A 158 14.01 13.64 4.37
CA ILE A 158 12.87 14.09 5.18
C ILE A 158 12.56 15.55 4.92
N SER A 159 11.33 15.79 4.50
CA SER A 159 10.74 17.11 4.35
C SER A 159 9.97 17.55 5.58
N LYS A 160 9.35 16.61 6.31
CA LYS A 160 8.54 16.92 7.50
C LYS A 160 8.43 15.72 8.44
N CYS A 161 8.35 16.02 9.74
CA CYS A 161 8.00 15.07 10.80
C CYS A 161 6.70 15.55 11.46
N ILE A 162 5.74 14.65 11.64
CA ILE A 162 4.46 14.94 12.28
C ILE A 162 4.27 13.99 13.45
N GLN A 163 4.21 14.53 14.66
CA GLN A 163 3.98 13.77 15.88
C GLN A 163 2.47 13.54 16.08
N PHE A 164 2.09 12.29 16.34
CA PHE A 164 0.74 11.93 16.76
C PHE A 164 0.72 11.57 18.24
N GLU A 165 -0.35 11.92 18.93
CA GLU A 165 -0.57 11.53 20.33
C GLU A 165 -0.93 10.06 20.46
N LYS A 166 -1.69 9.53 19.50
CA LYS A 166 -2.13 8.14 19.47
C LYS A 166 -1.14 7.26 18.72
N LYS A 167 -1.11 5.99 19.09
CA LYS A 167 -0.28 4.99 18.43
C LYS A 167 -0.73 4.76 16.99
N ILE A 168 0.23 4.80 16.07
CA ILE A 168 -0.02 4.57 14.63
C ILE A 168 0.15 3.08 14.34
N PHE A 169 -0.78 2.50 13.58
CA PHE A 169 -0.79 1.08 13.25
C PHE A 169 -0.77 0.80 11.74
N ALA A 170 -1.31 1.71 10.93
CA ALA A 170 -1.27 1.58 9.49
C ALA A 170 -1.21 2.94 8.80
N LEU A 171 -0.66 2.93 7.60
CA LEU A 171 -0.50 4.04 6.70
C LEU A 171 -0.73 3.54 5.26
N CYS A 172 -1.64 4.19 4.54
CA CYS A 172 -1.82 3.96 3.11
C CYS A 172 -2.00 5.28 2.35
N GLN A 173 -1.98 5.19 1.03
CA GLN A 173 -2.26 6.33 0.17
C GLN A 173 -3.71 6.82 0.39
N GLY A 174 -3.88 8.14 0.51
CA GLY A 174 -5.17 8.81 0.46
C GLY A 174 -5.45 9.45 -0.91
N PRO A 175 -6.58 10.14 -1.10
CA PRO A 175 -6.89 10.84 -2.33
C PRO A 175 -5.91 12.00 -2.53
N ALA A 176 -5.59 12.28 -3.80
CA ALA A 176 -4.73 13.38 -4.19
C ALA A 176 -3.41 13.40 -3.39
N ASP A 177 -3.15 14.48 -2.66
CA ASP A 177 -1.93 14.76 -1.91
C ASP A 177 -2.01 14.34 -0.43
N THR A 178 -2.89 13.40 -0.09
CA THR A 178 -3.12 12.98 1.30
C THR A 178 -2.66 11.56 1.57
N VAL A 179 -2.53 11.25 2.86
CA VAL A 179 -2.35 9.90 3.39
C VAL A 179 -3.46 9.57 4.36
N LEU A 180 -3.83 8.29 4.42
CA LEU A 180 -4.72 7.76 5.43
C LEU A 180 -3.89 7.02 6.48
N LEU A 181 -4.09 7.39 7.73
CA LEU A 181 -3.50 6.74 8.90
C LEU A 181 -4.59 6.01 9.66
N PHE A 182 -4.26 4.85 10.20
CA PHE A 182 -5.02 4.27 11.30
C PHE A 182 -4.21 4.47 12.58
N CYS A 183 -4.75 5.31 13.45
CA CYS A 183 -4.28 5.54 14.80
C CYS A 183 -5.26 4.85 15.76
N ASP A 184 -4.83 4.48 16.96
CA ASP A 184 -5.65 3.73 17.94
C ASP A 184 -7.15 4.16 18.00
N GLY A 185 -8.02 3.34 17.39
CA GLY A 185 -9.48 3.55 17.29
C GLY A 185 -9.97 4.64 16.33
N GLU A 186 -9.10 5.17 15.45
CA GLU A 186 -9.45 6.24 14.52
C GLU A 186 -8.70 6.16 13.17
N PHE A 187 -9.42 6.41 12.09
CA PHE A 187 -8.82 6.79 10.81
C PHE A 187 -8.59 8.28 10.77
N VAL A 188 -7.38 8.69 10.40
CA VAL A 188 -7.00 10.09 10.24
C VAL A 188 -6.54 10.33 8.82
N THR A 189 -7.11 11.32 8.13
CA THR A 189 -6.53 11.81 6.88
C THR A 189 -5.61 12.99 7.16
N MET A 190 -4.44 12.98 6.53
CA MET A 190 -3.44 14.02 6.67
C MET A 190 -2.94 14.44 5.30
N SER A 191 -2.82 15.75 5.06
CA SER A 191 -2.20 16.27 3.83
C SER A 191 -0.68 16.03 3.81
N CYS A 192 -0.08 16.15 2.63
CA CYS A 192 1.38 16.13 2.46
C CYS A 192 2.12 17.32 3.08
N GLU A 193 1.36 18.29 3.58
CA GLU A 193 1.85 19.40 4.40
C GLU A 193 1.65 19.12 5.90
N GLY A 194 1.29 17.88 6.27
CA GLY A 194 1.18 17.46 7.67
C GLY A 194 -0.04 18.03 8.41
N ILE A 195 -1.05 18.51 7.68
CA ILE A 195 -2.28 19.04 8.28
C ILE A 195 -3.29 17.90 8.39
N THR A 196 -3.77 17.64 9.61
CA THR A 196 -4.89 16.71 9.83
C THR A 196 -6.16 17.31 9.25
N MET A 197 -6.84 16.56 8.39
CA MET A 197 -8.03 17.01 7.69
C MET A 197 -9.30 16.42 8.30
N ASN A 198 -9.41 15.09 8.35
CA ASN A 198 -10.59 14.38 8.86
C ASN A 198 -10.18 13.32 9.86
N LYS A 199 -11.12 12.99 10.76
CA LYS A 199 -11.01 11.88 11.72
C LYS A 199 -12.29 11.08 11.72
N TYR A 200 -12.16 9.75 11.69
CA TYR A 200 -13.29 8.82 11.72
C TYR A 200 -13.03 7.78 12.80
N SER A 201 -13.87 7.75 13.84
CA SER A 201 -13.77 6.72 14.87
C SER A 201 -14.18 5.35 14.33
N THR A 202 -13.52 4.30 14.81
CA THR A 202 -13.86 2.91 14.50
C THR A 202 -13.57 2.02 15.71
N ASP A 203 -14.39 0.98 15.88
CA ASP A 203 -14.15 -0.07 16.88
C ASP A 203 -13.27 -1.21 16.30
N GLU A 204 -12.89 -1.10 15.02
CA GLU A 204 -12.08 -2.10 14.35
C GLU A 204 -10.59 -1.85 14.46
N PHE A 205 -9.83 -2.95 14.49
CA PHE A 205 -8.38 -2.95 14.54
C PHE A 205 -7.81 -3.68 13.32
N PRO A 206 -7.66 -3.00 12.17
CA PRO A 206 -7.22 -3.62 10.93
C PRO A 206 -5.75 -4.08 10.98
N VAL A 207 -5.50 -5.20 10.33
CA VAL A 207 -4.16 -5.69 9.96
C VAL A 207 -3.66 -4.99 8.72
N THR A 208 -4.53 -4.78 7.73
CA THR A 208 -4.22 -3.99 6.54
C THR A 208 -5.35 -3.04 6.19
N VAL A 209 -4.99 -1.91 5.57
CA VAL A 209 -5.89 -0.83 5.18
C VAL A 209 -5.55 -0.37 3.78
N CYS A 210 -6.55 -0.17 2.94
CA CYS A 210 -6.41 0.60 1.71
C CYS A 210 -7.68 1.40 1.46
N ALA A 211 -7.59 2.45 0.66
CA ALA A 211 -8.73 3.27 0.27
C ALA A 211 -8.84 3.32 -1.24
N ASN A 212 -10.07 3.44 -1.75
CA ASN A 212 -10.29 3.61 -3.17
C ASN A 212 -9.90 5.03 -3.63
N LYS A 213 -9.79 5.21 -4.95
CA LYS A 213 -9.24 6.42 -5.57
C LYS A 213 -9.95 7.72 -5.17
N ASP A 214 -11.28 7.68 -5.06
CA ASP A 214 -12.12 8.82 -4.68
C ASP A 214 -12.33 8.93 -3.17
N PHE A 215 -11.75 8.01 -2.40
CA PHE A 215 -11.83 7.96 -0.94
C PHE A 215 -13.26 7.86 -0.39
N SER A 216 -14.17 7.28 -1.17
CA SER A 216 -15.52 6.97 -0.73
C SER A 216 -15.61 5.65 0.04
N VAL A 217 -14.60 4.77 -0.10
CA VAL A 217 -14.55 3.46 0.54
C VAL A 217 -13.15 3.15 1.06
N ILE A 218 -13.07 2.74 2.32
CA ILE A 218 -11.90 2.12 2.93
C ILE A 218 -12.15 0.61 3.01
N ALA A 219 -11.19 -0.20 2.58
CA ALA A 219 -11.19 -1.63 2.84
C ALA A 219 -10.26 -1.93 4.02
N LEU A 220 -10.74 -2.76 4.93
CA LEU A 220 -10.05 -3.18 6.14
C LEU A 220 -9.96 -4.69 6.18
N SER A 221 -8.77 -5.22 6.45
CA SER A 221 -8.59 -6.63 6.76
C SER A 221 -8.46 -6.80 8.26
N ILE A 222 -9.31 -7.64 8.84
CA ILE A 222 -9.27 -7.97 10.27
C ILE A 222 -9.12 -9.47 10.39
N LYS A 223 -7.95 -9.93 10.84
CA LYS A 223 -7.60 -11.36 10.87
C LYS A 223 -7.79 -12.01 9.49
N SER A 224 -8.83 -12.83 9.31
CA SER A 224 -9.16 -13.52 8.05
C SER A 224 -10.27 -12.84 7.24
N ASP A 225 -10.92 -11.82 7.81
CA ASP A 225 -12.08 -11.18 7.20
C ASP A 225 -11.70 -9.84 6.55
N ILE A 226 -12.52 -9.41 5.60
CA ILE A 226 -12.40 -8.12 4.93
C ILE A 226 -13.72 -7.39 5.06
N ASN A 227 -13.65 -6.15 5.54
CA ASN A 227 -14.79 -5.26 5.69
C ASN A 227 -14.60 -4.02 4.79
N LEU A 228 -15.72 -3.50 4.28
CA LEU A 228 -15.75 -2.24 3.53
C LEU A 228 -16.44 -1.17 4.36
N TYR A 229 -15.73 -0.08 4.57
CA TYR A 229 -16.17 1.11 5.29
C TYR A 229 -16.48 2.21 4.29
N LYS A 230 -17.75 2.54 4.13
CA LYS A 230 -18.15 3.69 3.32
C LYS A 230 -17.94 4.97 4.12
N LEU A 231 -17.14 5.87 3.60
CA LEU A 231 -16.96 7.19 4.18
C LEU A 231 -18.11 8.07 3.71
N SER A 232 -18.85 8.62 4.67
CA SER A 232 -19.82 9.68 4.40
C SER A 232 -19.02 10.97 4.36
N ILE A 233 -18.73 11.46 3.17
CA ILE A 233 -18.17 12.80 3.00
C ILE A 233 -19.38 13.75 3.08
N GLU A 234 -19.61 14.32 4.26
CA GLU A 234 -20.55 15.45 4.43
C GLU A 234 -19.95 16.75 3.89
#